data_AF-A0A2W6XRB4-F1
#
_entry.id   AF-A0A2W6XRB4-F1
#
_cell.length_a   1.000
_cell.length_b   1.000
_cell.length_c   1.000
_cell.angle_alpha   90.00
_cell.angle_beta   90.00
_cell.angle_gamma   90.00
#
_symmetry.space_group_name_H-M   'P 1'
#
loop_
_entity.id
_entity.type
_entity.pdbx_description
1 polymer ?
#
loop_
_entity_poly.entity_id
_entity_poly.type
_entity_poly.pdbx_seq_one_letter_code
_entity_poly.pdbx_strand_id
1 'polypeptide(L)'
;MLKSLLQKIGLQKEPETLVRKSISSLAPKILTDEKEVARVQPYLTAIKNAIDEPNITNIAITGAYGSGKSTIIKTFQHLNPDYKYLNISLASFNDSNEAEDLERLLEVSILQQIFYHVKPTEIPDSRFKRIINNATGKIGRLRLD
;
A
#
# COMPACT_ATOMS: atom_id res chain seq x y z
N MET A 1 7.74 -22.45 52.82
CA MET A 1 6.70 -21.86 53.70
C MET A 1 6.19 -20.52 53.20
N LEU A 2 7.04 -19.51 52.96
CA LEU A 2 6.60 -18.16 52.58
C LEU A 2 5.79 -18.10 51.26
N LYS A 3 6.20 -18.86 50.24
CA LYS A 3 5.50 -18.94 48.95
C LYS A 3 4.05 -19.45 49.06
N SER A 4 3.80 -20.49 49.85
CA SER A 4 2.44 -21.05 49.98
C SER A 4 1.53 -20.16 50.84
N LEU A 5 2.11 -19.36 51.75
CA LEU A 5 1.38 -18.36 52.51
C LEU A 5 0.91 -17.23 51.59
N LEU A 6 1.80 -16.72 50.72
CA LEU A 6 1.50 -15.68 49.72
C LEU A 6 0.41 -16.10 48.71
N GLN A 7 0.35 -17.38 48.37
CA GLN A 7 -0.69 -17.92 47.49
C GLN A 7 -2.06 -18.05 48.17
N LYS A 8 -2.09 -18.34 49.49
CA LYS A 8 -3.35 -18.40 50.27
C LYS A 8 -3.99 -17.03 50.52
N ILE A 9 -3.19 -15.96 50.58
CA ILE A 9 -3.67 -14.57 50.76
C ILE A 9 -3.91 -13.83 49.43
N GLY A 10 -3.91 -14.54 48.29
CA GLY A 10 -4.26 -13.97 46.99
C GLY A 10 -3.27 -12.93 46.43
N LEU A 11 -2.08 -12.81 47.03
CA LEU A 11 -1.04 -11.83 46.66
C LEU A 11 -0.08 -12.35 45.58
N GLN A 12 -0.31 -13.55 45.03
CA GLN A 12 0.31 -14.03 43.80
C GLN A 12 -0.78 -14.29 42.76
N LYS A 13 -1.23 -13.23 42.08
CA LYS A 13 -1.68 -13.40 40.71
C LYS A 13 -0.43 -13.62 39.87
N GLU A 14 -0.24 -14.84 39.38
CA GLU A 14 0.58 -15.08 38.19
C GLU A 14 0.19 -14.00 37.16
N PRO A 15 1.16 -13.33 36.50
CA PRO A 15 0.81 -12.32 35.52
C PRO A 15 -0.05 -12.99 34.46
N GLU A 16 -1.34 -12.65 34.42
CA GLU A 16 -2.21 -13.03 33.31
C GLU A 16 -1.53 -12.48 32.06
N THR A 17 -0.89 -13.36 31.30
CA THR A 17 -0.32 -13.01 30.00
C THR A 17 -1.51 -12.61 29.15
N LEU A 18 -1.73 -11.30 29.03
CA LEU A 18 -2.69 -10.73 28.10
C LEU A 18 -2.25 -11.19 26.70
N VAL A 19 -2.82 -12.30 26.25
CA VAL A 19 -2.73 -12.74 24.85
C VAL A 19 -3.45 -11.65 24.06
N ARG A 20 -2.70 -10.62 23.66
CA ARG A 20 -3.17 -9.61 22.72
C ARG A 20 -3.51 -10.38 21.46
N LYS A 21 -4.80 -10.67 21.26
CA LYS A 21 -5.31 -11.16 19.98
C LYS A 21 -4.83 -10.18 18.93
N SER A 22 -3.90 -10.62 18.08
CA SER A 22 -3.30 -9.75 17.08
C SER A 22 -4.41 -9.26 16.16
N ILE A 23 -4.62 -7.94 16.15
CA ILE A 23 -5.56 -7.33 15.20
C ILE A 23 -4.89 -7.41 13.83
N SER A 24 -5.43 -8.25 12.95
CA SER A 24 -4.99 -8.30 11.56
C SER A 24 -5.70 -7.20 10.75
N SER A 25 -4.93 -6.45 9.98
CA SER A 25 -5.47 -5.43 9.07
C SER A 25 -6.19 -6.08 7.89
N LEU A 26 -7.33 -5.51 7.49
CA LEU A 26 -8.02 -5.85 6.24
C LEU A 26 -7.44 -5.11 5.02
N ALA A 27 -6.43 -4.27 5.22
CA ALA A 27 -5.74 -3.61 4.13
C ALA A 27 -5.08 -4.65 3.20
N PRO A 28 -4.92 -4.34 1.90
CA PRO A 28 -4.24 -5.23 0.97
C PRO A 28 -2.84 -5.59 1.48
N LYS A 29 -2.57 -6.88 1.63
CA LYS A 29 -1.31 -7.44 2.12
C LYS A 29 -0.49 -7.97 0.94
N ILE A 30 0.83 -7.83 1.00
CA ILE A 30 1.74 -8.55 0.11
C ILE A 30 1.97 -9.94 0.73
N LEU A 31 1.67 -10.99 -0.01
CA LEU A 31 1.87 -12.37 0.47
C LEU A 31 3.33 -12.76 0.23
N THR A 32 4.04 -13.09 1.30
CA THR A 32 5.45 -13.52 1.27
C THR A 32 5.65 -14.93 1.81
N ASP A 33 4.69 -15.46 2.57
CA ASP A 33 4.71 -16.84 3.04
C ASP A 33 4.41 -17.79 1.88
N GLU A 34 5.26 -18.80 1.70
CA GLU A 34 5.17 -19.74 0.57
C GLU A 34 3.81 -20.45 0.50
N LYS A 35 3.20 -20.78 1.65
CA LYS A 35 1.89 -21.45 1.67
C LYS A 35 0.78 -20.47 1.27
N GLU A 36 0.86 -19.20 1.68
CA GLU A 36 -0.07 -18.16 1.23
C GLU A 36 0.06 -17.89 -0.27
N VAL A 37 1.29 -17.80 -0.79
CA VAL A 37 1.56 -17.62 -2.22
C VAL A 37 1.06 -18.80 -3.03
N ALA A 38 1.32 -20.04 -2.59
CA ALA A 38 0.85 -21.25 -3.26
C ALA A 38 -0.68 -21.28 -3.42
N ARG A 39 -1.44 -20.74 -2.44
CA ARG A 39 -2.91 -20.65 -2.52
C ARG A 39 -3.41 -19.70 -3.60
N VAL A 40 -2.66 -18.62 -3.88
CA VAL A 40 -3.05 -17.62 -4.89
C VAL A 40 -2.34 -17.83 -6.23
N GLN A 41 -1.46 -18.83 -6.33
CA GLN A 41 -0.66 -19.13 -7.51
C GLN A 41 -1.49 -19.22 -8.81
N PRO A 42 -2.69 -19.82 -8.84
CA PRO A 42 -3.49 -19.85 -10.08
C PRO A 42 -3.81 -18.46 -10.62
N TYR A 43 -4.08 -17.48 -9.74
CA TYR A 43 -4.36 -16.10 -10.15
C TYR A 43 -3.09 -15.39 -10.63
N LEU A 44 -1.95 -15.62 -9.96
CA LEU A 44 -0.67 -15.04 -10.35
C LEU A 44 -0.23 -15.56 -11.73
N THR A 45 -0.38 -16.86 -11.97
CA THR A 45 -0.09 -17.48 -13.26
C THR A 45 -1.02 -16.95 -14.36
N ALA A 46 -2.31 -16.80 -14.09
CA ALA A 46 -3.25 -16.23 -15.07
C ALA A 46 -2.87 -14.79 -15.46
N ILE A 47 -2.47 -13.96 -14.49
CA ILE A 47 -1.98 -12.60 -14.75
C ILE A 47 -0.70 -12.63 -15.57
N LYS A 48 0.27 -13.50 -15.23
CA LYS A 48 1.52 -13.63 -15.99
C LYS A 48 1.27 -14.00 -17.44
N ASN A 49 0.45 -15.03 -17.67
CA ASN A 49 0.10 -15.49 -19.01
C ASN A 49 -0.60 -14.38 -19.82
N ALA A 50 -1.49 -13.61 -19.19
CA ALA A 50 -2.16 -12.50 -19.85
C ALA A 50 -1.20 -11.34 -20.18
N ILE A 51 -0.21 -11.06 -19.33
CA ILE A 51 0.80 -10.01 -19.58
C ILE A 51 1.81 -10.42 -20.65
N ASP A 52 2.14 -11.70 -20.73
CA ASP A 52 3.12 -12.22 -21.70
C ASP A 52 2.54 -12.37 -23.11
N GLU A 53 1.21 -12.34 -23.27
CA GLU A 53 0.54 -12.39 -24.57
C GLU A 53 0.49 -10.98 -25.20
N PRO A 54 1.21 -10.73 -26.32
CA PRO A 54 1.35 -9.38 -26.89
C PRO A 54 0.04 -8.72 -27.31
N ASN A 55 -0.99 -9.51 -27.61
CA ASN A 55 -2.29 -9.02 -28.05
C ASN A 55 -3.23 -8.65 -26.88
N ILE A 56 -2.85 -8.98 -25.64
CA ILE A 56 -3.62 -8.67 -24.44
C ILE A 56 -3.05 -7.39 -23.81
N THR A 57 -3.77 -6.29 -23.98
CA THR A 57 -3.39 -4.98 -23.40
C THR A 57 -4.30 -4.56 -22.26
N ASN A 58 -5.45 -5.22 -22.09
CA ASN A 58 -6.49 -4.85 -21.13
C ASN A 58 -6.90 -6.07 -20.31
N ILE A 59 -6.67 -6.01 -19.00
CA ILE A 59 -6.98 -7.10 -18.07
C ILE A 59 -7.93 -6.56 -17.00
N ALA A 60 -9.10 -7.17 -16.87
CA ALA A 60 -10.04 -6.87 -15.80
C ALA A 60 -9.93 -7.92 -14.68
N ILE A 61 -9.74 -7.46 -13.44
CA ILE A 61 -9.78 -8.31 -12.24
C ILE A 61 -11.05 -7.98 -11.46
N THR A 62 -11.97 -8.94 -11.42
CA THR A 62 -13.29 -8.75 -10.79
C THR A 62 -13.43 -9.58 -9.52
N GLY A 63 -14.41 -9.23 -8.68
CA GLY A 63 -14.68 -9.91 -7.42
C GLY A 63 -15.26 -8.96 -6.37
N ALA A 64 -15.93 -9.52 -5.37
CA ALA A 64 -16.57 -8.76 -4.29
C ALA A 64 -15.59 -7.83 -3.55
N TYR A 65 -16.10 -6.80 -2.89
CA TYR A 65 -15.28 -5.98 -1.99
C TYR A 65 -14.59 -6.87 -0.93
N GLY A 66 -13.31 -6.62 -0.66
CA GLY A 66 -12.53 -7.44 0.27
C GLY A 66 -12.10 -8.82 -0.23
N SER A 67 -12.40 -9.21 -1.49
CA SER A 67 -12.01 -10.52 -2.05
C SER A 67 -10.51 -10.72 -2.32
N GLY A 68 -9.66 -9.72 -1.99
CA GLY A 68 -8.21 -9.81 -2.17
C GLY A 68 -7.67 -9.36 -3.53
N LYS A 69 -8.47 -8.70 -4.39
CA LYS A 69 -8.01 -8.19 -5.70
C LYS A 69 -6.70 -7.40 -5.62
N SER A 70 -6.66 -6.39 -4.75
CA SER A 70 -5.47 -5.56 -4.54
C SER A 70 -4.30 -6.34 -3.91
N THR A 71 -4.59 -7.35 -3.06
CA THR A 71 -3.57 -8.25 -2.49
C THR A 71 -2.90 -9.06 -3.61
N ILE A 72 -3.69 -9.62 -4.54
CA ILE A 72 -3.18 -10.38 -5.69
C ILE A 72 -2.31 -9.49 -6.58
N ILE A 73 -2.78 -8.31 -6.96
CA ILE A 73 -2.02 -7.36 -7.80
C ILE A 73 -0.70 -6.97 -7.13
N LYS A 74 -0.74 -6.57 -5.84
CA LYS A 74 0.48 -6.18 -5.11
C LYS A 74 1.46 -7.35 -4.94
N THR A 75 0.95 -8.55 -4.71
CA THR A 75 1.78 -9.76 -4.62
C THR A 75 2.43 -10.08 -5.97
N PHE A 76 1.69 -9.98 -7.07
CA PHE A 76 2.25 -10.15 -8.41
C PHE A 76 3.37 -9.16 -8.70
N GLN A 77 3.16 -7.88 -8.40
CA GLN A 77 4.19 -6.82 -8.56
C GLN A 77 5.43 -7.10 -7.73
N HIS A 78 5.26 -7.56 -6.48
CA HIS A 78 6.37 -7.90 -5.60
C HIS A 78 7.22 -9.06 -6.13
N LEU A 79 6.58 -10.08 -6.71
CA LEU A 79 7.25 -11.27 -7.23
C LEU A 79 7.87 -11.07 -8.62
N ASN A 80 7.51 -10.00 -9.34
CA ASN A 80 7.99 -9.74 -10.70
C ASN A 80 8.57 -8.32 -10.81
N PRO A 81 9.64 -7.98 -10.08
CA PRO A 81 10.18 -6.62 -10.00
C PRO A 81 10.72 -6.07 -11.33
N ASP A 82 10.95 -6.94 -12.32
CA ASP A 82 11.51 -6.56 -13.63
C ASP A 82 10.53 -5.77 -14.51
N TYR A 83 9.22 -5.84 -14.23
CA TYR A 83 8.24 -5.03 -14.93
C TYR A 83 8.18 -3.60 -14.39
N LYS A 84 7.79 -2.67 -15.26
CA LYS A 84 7.50 -1.28 -14.88
C LYS A 84 6.03 -1.16 -14.50
N TYR A 85 5.77 -0.67 -13.30
CA TYR A 85 4.43 -0.55 -12.75
C TYR A 85 4.06 0.90 -12.48
N LEU A 86 2.86 1.28 -12.91
CA LEU A 86 2.22 2.53 -12.55
C LEU A 86 0.87 2.21 -11.89
N ASN A 87 0.80 2.40 -10.58
CA ASN A 87 -0.43 2.17 -9.80
C ASN A 87 -1.23 3.47 -9.73
N ILE A 88 -2.44 3.47 -10.30
CA ILE A 88 -3.37 4.61 -10.28
C ILE A 88 -4.57 4.24 -9.41
N SER A 89 -4.96 5.11 -8.49
CA SER A 89 -6.13 4.96 -7.63
C SER A 89 -7.23 5.96 -8.03
N LEU A 90 -8.46 5.47 -8.16
CA LEU A 90 -9.65 6.26 -8.48
C LEU A 90 -10.68 6.32 -7.34
N ALA A 91 -10.35 5.78 -6.15
CA ALA A 91 -11.31 5.47 -5.09
C ALA A 91 -11.94 6.69 -4.37
N SER A 92 -11.61 7.92 -4.78
CA SER A 92 -11.97 9.14 -4.04
C SER A 92 -13.01 10.04 -4.74
N PHE A 93 -13.61 9.62 -5.86
CA PHE A 93 -14.38 10.51 -6.74
C PHE A 93 -15.90 10.30 -6.73
N ASN A 94 -16.50 9.90 -5.60
CA ASN A 94 -17.94 9.60 -5.55
C ASN A 94 -18.86 10.78 -5.15
N ASP A 95 -18.33 11.98 -4.89
CA ASP A 95 -19.11 13.05 -4.22
C ASP A 95 -19.46 14.27 -5.10
N SER A 96 -19.14 14.28 -6.41
CA SER A 96 -19.50 15.41 -7.30
C SER A 96 -20.78 15.11 -8.10
N ASN A 97 -21.83 15.90 -7.87
CA ASN A 97 -23.14 15.76 -8.54
C ASN A 97 -23.16 16.29 -9.99
N GLU A 98 -22.08 16.90 -10.47
CA GLU A 98 -21.96 17.43 -11.83
C GLU A 98 -20.99 16.55 -12.63
N ALA A 99 -21.51 15.94 -13.70
CA ALA A 99 -20.77 14.93 -14.48
C ALA A 99 -19.54 15.51 -15.21
N GLU A 100 -19.61 16.77 -15.65
CA GLU A 100 -18.51 17.45 -16.35
C GLU A 100 -17.35 17.78 -15.39
N ASP A 101 -17.67 18.19 -14.16
CA ASP A 101 -16.67 18.40 -13.11
C ASP A 101 -16.01 17.09 -12.69
N LEU A 102 -16.76 15.99 -12.64
CA LEU A 102 -16.21 14.67 -12.31
C LEU A 102 -15.18 14.21 -13.34
N GLU A 103 -15.48 14.33 -14.63
CA GLU A 103 -14.56 13.94 -15.71
C GLU A 103 -13.26 14.74 -15.63
N ARG A 104 -13.37 16.06 -15.49
CA ARG A 104 -12.21 16.95 -15.33
C ARG A 104 -11.38 16.59 -14.09
N LEU A 105 -12.02 16.32 -12.95
CA LEU A 105 -11.34 15.94 -11.72
C LEU A 105 -10.64 14.58 -11.86
N LEU A 106 -11.27 13.61 -12.51
CA LEU A 106 -10.69 12.31 -12.81
C LEU A 106 -9.45 12.47 -13.69
N GLU A 107 -9.55 13.21 -14.80
CA GLU A 107 -8.43 13.45 -15.71
C GLU A 107 -7.26 14.10 -14.99
N VAL A 108 -7.51 15.20 -14.26
CA VAL A 108 -6.49 15.89 -13.48
C VAL A 108 -5.85 14.95 -12.45
N SER A 109 -6.63 14.10 -11.79
CA SER A 109 -6.10 13.17 -10.78
C SER A 109 -5.23 12.06 -11.37
N ILE A 110 -5.58 11.56 -12.56
CA ILE A 110 -4.80 10.54 -13.27
C ILE A 110 -3.47 11.16 -13.72
N LEU A 111 -3.52 12.35 -14.33
CA LEU A 111 -2.32 13.08 -14.76
C LEU A 111 -1.41 13.38 -13.57
N GLN A 112 -1.96 13.85 -12.44
CA GLN A 112 -1.19 14.08 -11.23
C GLN A 112 -0.47 12.81 -10.77
N GLN A 113 -1.17 11.68 -10.68
CA GLN A 113 -0.58 10.41 -10.24
C GLN A 113 0.51 9.91 -11.20
N ILE A 114 0.32 10.07 -12.52
CA ILE A 114 1.33 9.77 -13.54
C ILE A 114 2.56 10.63 -13.34
N PHE A 115 2.38 11.95 -13.28
CA PHE A 115 3.52 12.86 -13.17
C PHE A 115 4.27 12.61 -11.88
N TYR A 116 3.58 12.50 -10.73
CA TYR A 116 4.24 12.25 -9.45
C TYR A 116 5.06 10.96 -9.39
N HIS A 117 4.84 10.00 -10.29
CA HIS A 117 5.64 8.78 -10.38
C HIS A 117 7.07 9.01 -10.96
N VAL A 118 7.25 10.06 -11.77
CA VAL A 118 8.52 10.40 -12.45
C VAL A 118 9.29 11.45 -11.62
N LYS A 119 10.63 11.54 -11.69
CA LYS A 119 11.35 12.58 -10.93
C LYS A 119 11.09 13.99 -11.50
N PRO A 120 11.07 15.05 -10.66
CA PRO A 120 10.85 16.42 -11.14
C PRO A 120 11.87 16.86 -12.22
N THR A 121 13.11 16.38 -12.12
CA THR A 121 14.20 16.69 -13.05
C THR A 121 14.01 16.11 -14.44
N GLU A 122 13.22 15.04 -14.58
CA GLU A 122 12.97 14.39 -15.87
C GLU A 122 11.84 15.10 -16.64
N ILE A 123 10.97 15.84 -15.94
CA ILE A 123 9.83 16.56 -16.52
C ILE A 123 9.69 17.98 -15.94
N PRO A 124 10.70 18.85 -16.16
CA PRO A 124 10.74 20.20 -15.59
C PRO A 124 9.58 21.07 -16.07
N ASP A 125 9.13 20.87 -17.32
CA ASP A 125 8.06 21.65 -17.95
C ASP A 125 6.65 21.09 -17.69
N SER A 126 6.52 20.08 -16.81
CA SER A 126 5.21 19.48 -16.51
C SER A 126 4.22 20.47 -15.88
N ARG A 127 4.69 21.60 -15.33
CA ARG A 127 3.90 22.62 -14.61
C ARG A 127 3.10 22.09 -13.40
N PHE A 128 3.22 20.81 -13.07
CA PHE A 128 2.62 20.23 -11.88
C PHE A 128 3.42 20.63 -10.65
N LYS A 129 2.78 21.36 -9.74
CA LYS A 129 3.37 21.76 -8.46
C LYS A 129 3.68 20.52 -7.64
N ARG A 130 4.92 20.38 -7.17
CA ARG A 130 5.34 19.27 -6.32
C ARG A 130 5.96 19.76 -5.03
N ILE A 131 5.89 18.92 -4.00
CA ILE A 131 6.64 19.16 -2.76
C ILE A 131 8.11 18.85 -3.06
N ILE A 132 8.96 19.88 -2.94
CA ILE A 132 10.42 19.74 -3.01
C ILE A 132 10.93 19.88 -1.58
N ASN A 133 11.41 18.78 -0.99
CA ASN A 133 12.01 18.82 0.34
C ASN A 133 13.42 19.43 0.24
N ASN A 134 13.51 20.74 0.39
CA ASN A 134 14.79 21.44 0.50
C ASN A 134 15.35 21.27 1.92
N ALA A 135 15.89 20.09 2.23
CA ALA A 135 16.61 19.84 3.49
C ALA A 135 18.01 20.49 3.45
N THR A 136 18.06 21.82 3.42
CA THR A 136 19.28 22.61 3.67
C THR A 136 19.00 23.66 4.73
N GLY A 137 18.55 23.20 5.90
CA GLY A 137 18.71 23.95 7.13
C GLY A 137 20.16 23.83 7.59
N LYS A 138 21.04 24.72 7.13
CA LYS A 138 22.29 24.99 7.86
C LYS A 138 21.87 25.60 9.19
N ILE A 139 21.83 24.79 10.25
CA ILE A 139 21.74 25.30 11.62
C ILE A 139 23.06 26.02 11.87
N GLY A 140 23.07 27.33 11.65
CA GLY A 140 24.20 28.19 11.96
C GLY A 140 24.53 28.03 13.43
N ARG A 141 25.75 27.58 13.72
CA ARG A 141 26.31 27.55 15.07
C ARG A 141 26.43 29.02 15.51
N LEU A 142 25.48 29.52 16.29
CA LEU A 142 25.62 30.78 17.00
C LEU A 142 26.85 30.62 17.91
N ARG A 143 27.93 31.34 17.56
CA ARG A 143 29.00 31.61 18.51
C ARG A 143 28.42 32.61 19.50
N LEU A 144 28.53 32.28 20.78
CA LEU A 144 28.39 33.23 21.87
C LEU A 144 29.80 33.78 22.11
N ASP A 145 30.00 35.02 21.71
CA ASP A 145 31.05 35.90 22.20
C ASP A 145 30.55 36.69 23.41
#